data_AF-A0A2G9Z4E5-F1
#
_entry.id   AF-A0A2G9Z4E5-F1
#
_cell.length_a   1.000
_cell.length_b   1.000
_cell.length_c   1.000
_cell.angle_alpha   90.00
_cell.angle_beta   90.00
_cell.angle_gamma   90.00
#
_symmetry.space_group_name_H-M   'P 1'
#
loop_
_entity.id
_entity.type
_entity.pdbx_description
1 polymer ?
#
loop_
_entity_poly.entity_id
_entity_poly.type
_entity_poly.pdbx_seq_one_letter_code
_entity_poly.pdbx_strand_id
1 'polypeptide(L)'
;MSDQGTAASKKVYIDINNAKEGNVSTAFVNPIGFTSVSGVVGALLNNLKGLIAWIAVLFIVIGGTMYILSTGNEKMITRAKATITSAVIGLAIALAAPTFLKEIKNILGGGTGVNADEMVNNALTIKDIVMRTLNLLLSVVGIVAIISLVIGGAFYLTAYGDEDRAKKGKTIITNSLIGIVVVMAALVIVSQIGSLLKVQ
;
A
#
# COMPACT_ATOMS: atom_id res chain seq x y z
N MET A 1 -30.88 9.51 -34.74
CA MET A 1 -30.32 8.19 -34.36
C MET A 1 -28.99 8.45 -33.68
N SER A 2 -29.02 8.66 -32.36
CA SER A 2 -27.86 9.04 -31.55
C SER A 2 -27.10 7.79 -31.14
N ASP A 3 -25.88 7.72 -31.63
CA ASP A 3 -24.85 6.73 -31.40
C ASP A 3 -24.64 6.45 -29.89
N GLN A 4 -25.06 5.27 -29.44
CA GLN A 4 -24.82 4.80 -28.07
C GLN A 4 -23.40 4.23 -27.96
N GLY A 5 -22.42 5.11 -27.98
CA GLY A 5 -21.11 4.83 -27.42
C GLY A 5 -21.19 4.83 -25.89
N THR A 6 -20.55 3.84 -25.25
CA THR A 6 -20.13 3.85 -23.83
C THR A 6 -21.00 3.12 -22.78
N ALA A 7 -21.71 2.05 -23.14
CA ALA A 7 -22.23 1.12 -22.13
C ALA A 7 -22.13 -0.35 -22.57
N ALA A 8 -20.90 -0.84 -22.78
CA ALA A 8 -20.64 -2.27 -22.96
C ALA A 8 -21.15 -3.04 -21.72
N SER A 9 -22.20 -3.81 -21.97
CA SER A 9 -23.28 -4.13 -21.04
C SER A 9 -22.92 -5.13 -19.94
N LYS A 10 -23.25 -4.80 -18.69
CA LYS A 10 -23.23 -5.71 -17.53
C LYS A 10 -24.46 -6.66 -17.48
N LYS A 11 -25.37 -6.52 -18.46
CA LYS A 11 -26.66 -7.23 -18.53
C LYS A 11 -26.85 -7.84 -19.92
N VAL A 12 -27.12 -9.13 -19.99
CA VAL A 12 -27.62 -9.79 -21.20
C VAL A 12 -29.14 -9.80 -21.11
N TYR A 13 -29.82 -9.18 -22.06
CA TYR A 13 -31.29 -9.16 -22.10
C TYR A 13 -31.80 -10.33 -22.94
N ILE A 14 -32.76 -11.08 -22.39
CA ILE A 14 -33.56 -12.03 -23.18
C ILE A 14 -34.94 -11.39 -23.33
N ASP A 15 -35.25 -10.99 -24.56
CA ASP A 15 -36.54 -10.43 -24.93
C ASP A 15 -37.42 -11.54 -25.51
N ILE A 16 -38.57 -11.78 -24.89
CA ILE A 16 -39.58 -12.72 -25.37
C ILE A 16 -40.79 -11.92 -25.85
N ASN A 17 -41.05 -11.94 -27.15
CA ASN A 17 -42.22 -11.29 -27.75
C ASN A 17 -43.36 -12.30 -27.82
N ASN A 18 -44.36 -12.14 -26.95
CA ASN A 18 -45.57 -12.96 -26.94
C ASN A 18 -46.79 -12.14 -27.36
N ALA A 19 -47.50 -12.59 -28.39
CA ALA A 19 -48.65 -11.88 -28.98
C ALA A 19 -49.86 -11.72 -28.03
N LYS A 20 -49.89 -12.42 -26.88
CA LYS A 20 -50.96 -12.30 -25.87
C LYS A 20 -50.57 -11.55 -24.60
N GLU A 21 -49.29 -11.50 -24.24
CA GLU A 21 -48.81 -10.96 -22.96
C GLU A 21 -47.87 -9.74 -23.10
N GLY A 22 -47.57 -9.32 -24.34
CA GLY A 22 -46.64 -8.23 -24.60
C GLY A 22 -45.17 -8.67 -24.53
N ASN A 23 -44.25 -7.72 -24.66
CA ASN A 23 -42.81 -7.99 -24.65
C ASN A 23 -42.31 -8.09 -23.20
N VAL A 24 -41.81 -9.26 -22.80
CA VAL A 24 -41.21 -9.48 -21.48
C VAL A 24 -39.69 -9.54 -21.65
N SER A 25 -38.98 -8.58 -21.04
CA SER A 25 -37.51 -8.53 -21.05
C SER A 25 -36.98 -8.97 -19.68
N THR A 26 -36.15 -10.02 -19.66
CA THR A 26 -35.45 -10.47 -18.45
C THR A 26 -33.96 -10.21 -18.59
N ALA A 27 -33.35 -9.60 -17.57
CA ALA A 27 -31.93 -9.23 -17.59
C ALA A 27 -31.09 -10.24 -16.78
N PHE A 28 -30.16 -10.91 -17.47
CA PHE A 28 -29.13 -11.74 -16.84
C PHE A 28 -27.95 -10.85 -16.47
N VAL A 29 -27.75 -10.68 -15.16
CA VAL A 29 -26.60 -9.96 -14.62
C VAL A 29 -25.43 -10.94 -14.50
N ASN A 30 -24.26 -10.55 -15.00
CA ASN A 30 -23.06 -11.35 -14.84
C ASN A 30 -22.68 -11.49 -13.35
N PRO A 31 -22.67 -12.71 -12.76
CA PRO A 31 -22.43 -12.92 -11.33
C PRO A 31 -21.01 -12.55 -10.88
N ILE A 32 -20.04 -12.53 -11.80
CA ILE A 32 -18.65 -12.13 -11.49
C ILE A 32 -18.40 -10.63 -11.69
N GLY A 33 -19.33 -9.89 -12.31
CA GLY A 33 -19.23 -8.44 -12.49
C GLY A 33 -18.18 -7.94 -13.50
N PHE A 34 -17.40 -8.83 -14.14
CA PHE A 34 -16.37 -8.47 -15.14
C PHE A 34 -16.73 -8.99 -16.53
N THR A 35 -16.73 -8.09 -17.53
CA THR A 35 -17.05 -8.40 -18.93
C THR A 35 -15.82 -8.61 -19.82
N SER A 36 -14.60 -8.55 -19.24
CA SER A 36 -13.34 -8.76 -19.96
C SER A 36 -12.29 -9.48 -19.11
N VAL A 37 -11.40 -10.23 -19.76
CA VAL A 37 -10.25 -10.89 -19.11
C VAL A 37 -9.36 -9.87 -18.42
N SER A 38 -9.15 -8.69 -19.04
CA SER A 38 -8.38 -7.61 -18.43
C SER A 38 -8.99 -7.08 -17.14
N GLY A 39 -10.33 -7.00 -17.04
CA GLY A 39 -11.01 -6.59 -15.81
C GLY A 39 -10.79 -7.58 -14.67
N VAL A 40 -10.87 -8.87 -14.96
CA VAL A 40 -10.56 -9.94 -13.99
C VAL A 40 -9.10 -9.88 -13.54
N VAL A 41 -8.16 -9.77 -14.49
CA VAL A 41 -6.73 -9.66 -14.20
C VAL A 41 -6.39 -8.40 -13.40
N GLY A 42 -7.02 -7.27 -13.73
CA GLY A 42 -6.80 -6.02 -13.00
C GLY A 42 -7.31 -6.07 -11.56
N ALA A 43 -8.47 -6.68 -11.33
CA ALA A 43 -9.00 -6.91 -9.98
C ALA A 43 -8.09 -7.85 -9.16
N LEU A 44 -7.59 -8.93 -9.78
CA LEU A 44 -6.62 -9.84 -9.15
C LEU A 44 -5.33 -9.12 -8.76
N LEU A 45 -4.76 -8.34 -9.68
CA LEU A 45 -3.52 -7.59 -9.43
C LEU A 45 -3.71 -6.53 -8.34
N ASN A 46 -4.86 -5.84 -8.29
CA ASN A 46 -5.12 -4.86 -7.25
C ASN A 46 -5.23 -5.49 -5.85
N ASN A 47 -5.94 -6.61 -5.74
CA ASN A 47 -6.00 -7.38 -4.49
C ASN A 47 -4.63 -7.93 -4.09
N LEU A 48 -3.84 -8.42 -5.05
CA LEU A 48 -2.50 -8.94 -4.80
C LEU A 48 -1.54 -7.84 -4.32
N LYS A 49 -1.60 -6.62 -4.90
CA LYS A 49 -0.82 -5.47 -4.41
C LYS A 49 -1.17 -5.11 -2.97
N GLY A 50 -2.46 -5.12 -2.63
CA GLY A 50 -2.92 -4.90 -1.26
C GLY A 50 -2.33 -5.92 -0.28
N LEU A 51 -2.33 -7.20 -0.68
CA LEU A 51 -1.75 -8.28 0.11
C LEU A 51 -0.23 -8.11 0.29
N ILE A 52 0.51 -7.83 -0.80
CA ILE A 52 1.96 -7.60 -0.76
C ILE A 52 2.30 -6.41 0.14
N ALA A 53 1.52 -5.31 0.06
CA ALA A 53 1.73 -4.15 0.92
C ALA A 53 1.54 -4.50 2.40
N TRP A 54 0.52 -5.29 2.74
CA TRP A 54 0.26 -5.72 4.11
C TRP A 54 1.37 -6.64 4.65
N ILE A 55 1.84 -7.59 3.83
CA ILE A 55 2.94 -8.50 4.17
C ILE A 55 4.25 -7.72 4.35
N ALA A 56 4.55 -6.76 3.46
CA ALA A 56 5.75 -5.93 3.56
C ALA A 56 5.79 -5.14 4.87
N VAL A 57 4.65 -4.56 5.29
CA VAL A 57 4.51 -3.90 6.59
C VAL A 57 4.85 -4.85 7.74
N LEU A 58 4.28 -6.04 7.72
CA LEU A 58 4.52 -7.05 8.76
C LEU A 58 6.01 -7.40 8.87
N PHE A 59 6.70 -7.60 7.75
CA PHE A 59 8.15 -7.87 7.76
C PHE A 59 8.98 -6.68 8.24
N ILE A 60 8.59 -5.45 7.90
CA ILE A 60 9.28 -4.25 8.39
C ILE A 60 9.15 -4.14 9.91
N VAL A 61 7.97 -4.44 10.47
CA VAL A 61 7.75 -4.44 11.93
C VAL A 61 8.56 -5.55 12.61
N ILE A 62 8.59 -6.76 12.05
CA ILE A 62 9.39 -7.87 12.59
C ILE A 62 10.88 -7.54 12.54
N GLY A 63 11.37 -7.04 11.42
CA GLY A 63 12.77 -6.62 11.28
C GLY A 63 13.11 -5.45 12.20
N GLY A 64 12.21 -4.49 12.37
CA GLY A 64 12.39 -3.35 13.28
C GLY A 64 12.46 -3.76 14.74
N THR A 65 11.54 -4.62 15.20
CA THR A 65 11.57 -5.15 16.57
C THR A 65 12.81 -6.02 16.80
N MET A 66 13.18 -6.87 15.83
CA MET A 66 14.42 -7.65 15.87
C MET A 66 15.64 -6.73 15.99
N TYR A 67 15.69 -5.64 15.23
CA TYR A 67 16.81 -4.69 15.26
C TYR A 67 16.99 -4.07 16.66
N ILE A 68 15.91 -3.60 17.28
CA ILE A 68 15.94 -2.97 18.60
C ILE A 68 16.36 -3.97 19.69
N LEU A 69 15.92 -5.22 19.59
CA LEU A 69 16.21 -6.27 20.57
C LEU A 69 17.60 -6.92 20.40
N SER A 70 18.33 -6.59 19.34
CA SER A 70 19.61 -7.24 19.00
C SER A 70 20.82 -6.75 19.79
N THR A 71 20.63 -6.11 20.95
CA THR A 71 21.71 -5.55 21.79
C THR A 71 22.88 -6.54 21.96
N GLY A 72 24.01 -6.23 21.33
CA GLY A 72 25.26 -7.00 21.40
C GLY A 72 25.40 -8.20 20.45
N ASN A 73 24.38 -8.53 19.66
CA ASN A 73 24.43 -9.67 18.72
C ASN A 73 24.43 -9.19 17.26
N GLU A 74 25.63 -9.06 16.68
CA GLU A 74 25.82 -8.63 15.28
C GLU A 74 25.08 -9.49 14.25
N LYS A 75 24.92 -10.79 14.52
CA LYS A 75 24.18 -11.69 13.62
C LYS A 75 22.69 -11.33 13.59
N MET A 76 22.10 -10.98 14.75
CA MET A 76 20.70 -10.55 14.78
C MET A 76 20.50 -9.17 14.16
N ILE A 77 21.44 -8.23 14.38
CA ILE A 77 21.41 -6.91 13.72
C ILE A 77 21.45 -7.08 12.20
N THR A 78 22.34 -7.94 11.70
CA THR A 78 22.49 -8.18 10.26
C THR A 78 21.23 -8.82 9.66
N ARG A 79 20.64 -9.81 10.34
CA ARG A 79 19.37 -10.43 9.90
C ARG A 79 18.23 -9.43 9.91
N ALA A 80 18.10 -8.61 10.95
CA ALA A 80 17.09 -7.57 11.05
C ALA A 80 17.18 -6.58 9.88
N LYS A 81 18.39 -6.09 9.58
CA LYS A 81 18.63 -5.22 8.43
C LYS A 81 18.27 -5.92 7.12
N ALA A 82 18.67 -7.18 6.94
CA ALA A 82 18.35 -7.94 5.73
C ALA A 82 16.83 -8.10 5.52
N THR A 83 16.08 -8.41 6.58
CA THR A 83 14.61 -8.52 6.55
C THR A 83 13.94 -7.19 6.19
N ILE A 84 14.41 -6.08 6.75
CA ILE A 84 13.87 -4.75 6.41
C ILE A 84 14.18 -4.43 4.95
N THR A 85 15.43 -4.62 4.52
CA THR A 85 15.85 -4.30 3.15
C THR A 85 15.11 -5.14 2.11
N SER A 86 14.94 -6.44 2.34
CA SER A 86 14.20 -7.30 1.40
C SER A 86 12.72 -6.92 1.32
N ALA A 87 12.10 -6.59 2.45
CA ALA A 87 10.71 -6.12 2.48
C ALA A 87 10.53 -4.80 1.72
N VAL A 88 11.46 -3.85 1.88
CA VAL A 88 11.43 -2.56 1.16
C VAL A 88 11.66 -2.77 -0.33
N ILE A 89 12.61 -3.62 -0.74
CA ILE A 89 12.84 -3.92 -2.16
C ILE A 89 11.61 -4.59 -2.79
N GLY A 90 11.01 -5.58 -2.12
CA GLY A 90 9.80 -6.25 -2.60
C GLY A 90 8.61 -5.30 -2.75
N LEU A 91 8.43 -4.39 -1.79
CA LEU A 91 7.41 -3.34 -1.87
C LEU A 91 7.69 -2.37 -3.02
N ALA A 92 8.93 -1.93 -3.20
CA ALA A 92 9.32 -1.04 -4.28
C ALA A 92 9.04 -1.67 -5.66
N ILE A 93 9.39 -2.95 -5.84
CA ILE A 93 9.09 -3.70 -7.08
C ILE A 93 7.58 -3.81 -7.30
N ALA A 94 6.80 -4.15 -6.26
CA ALA A 94 5.35 -4.29 -6.39
C ALA A 94 4.66 -2.97 -6.79
N LEU A 95 5.17 -1.84 -6.29
CA LEU A 95 4.67 -0.51 -6.65
C LEU A 95 5.15 -0.04 -8.03
N ALA A 96 6.34 -0.46 -8.47
CA ALA A 96 6.88 -0.15 -9.80
C ALA A 96 6.32 -1.07 -10.91
N ALA A 97 5.76 -2.23 -10.56
CA ALA A 97 5.22 -3.21 -11.51
C ALA A 97 4.26 -2.62 -12.56
N PRO A 98 3.32 -1.70 -12.23
CA PRO A 98 2.43 -1.09 -13.23
C PRO A 98 3.18 -0.24 -14.27
N THR A 99 4.25 0.44 -13.86
CA THR A 99 5.11 1.23 -14.74
C THR A 99 5.83 0.33 -15.75
N PHE A 100 6.35 -0.80 -15.31
CA PHE A 100 6.94 -1.81 -16.21
C PHE A 100 5.92 -2.33 -17.23
N LEU A 101 4.68 -2.62 -16.80
CA LEU A 101 3.62 -3.06 -17.72
C LEU A 101 3.26 -1.99 -18.77
N LYS A 102 3.32 -0.70 -18.40
CA LYS A 102 3.12 0.43 -19.32
C LYS A 102 4.21 0.48 -20.40
N GLU A 103 5.47 0.36 -20.01
CA GLU A 103 6.58 0.38 -20.97
C GLU A 103 6.52 -0.83 -21.92
N ILE A 104 6.18 -2.01 -21.40
CA ILE A 104 5.96 -3.20 -22.24
C ILE A 104 4.82 -2.98 -23.25
N LYS A 105 3.70 -2.34 -22.84
CA LYS A 105 2.60 -1.97 -23.74
C LYS A 105 3.03 -0.99 -24.83
N ASN A 106 3.87 -0.01 -24.48
CA ASN A 106 4.39 0.99 -25.43
C ASN A 106 5.30 0.33 -26.47
N ILE A 107 6.19 -0.57 -26.05
CA ILE A 107 7.14 -1.27 -26.94
C ILE A 107 6.44 -2.29 -27.83
N LEU A 108 5.41 -2.99 -27.32
CA LEU A 108 4.66 -3.99 -28.08
C LEU A 108 3.60 -3.40 -29.04
N GLY A 109 3.59 -2.09 -29.23
CA GLY A 109 2.76 -1.43 -30.25
C GLY A 109 1.28 -1.37 -29.90
N GLY A 110 0.91 -0.87 -28.72
CA GLY A 110 -0.33 -0.11 -28.43
C GLY A 110 -1.72 -0.70 -28.75
N GLY A 111 -1.85 -1.88 -29.38
CA GLY A 111 -3.10 -2.36 -29.97
C GLY A 111 -3.58 -3.73 -29.48
N THR A 112 -2.87 -4.42 -28.58
CA THR A 112 -3.41 -5.64 -27.97
C THR A 112 -4.35 -5.24 -26.84
N GLY A 113 -5.61 -5.68 -26.92
CA GLY A 113 -6.75 -5.34 -26.04
C GLY A 113 -6.64 -5.75 -24.57
N VAL A 114 -5.45 -5.61 -24.00
CA VAL A 114 -5.28 -5.47 -22.56
C VAL A 114 -5.80 -4.08 -22.21
N ASN A 115 -6.99 -4.03 -21.60
CA ASN A 115 -7.53 -2.83 -20.96
C ASN A 115 -6.72 -2.51 -19.71
N ALA A 116 -5.42 -2.28 -19.91
CA ALA A 116 -4.51 -1.76 -18.92
C ALA A 116 -4.79 -0.28 -18.67
N ASP A 117 -5.69 0.36 -19.42
CA ASP A 117 -5.89 1.81 -19.39
C ASP A 117 -6.35 2.32 -18.02
N GLU A 118 -7.16 1.60 -17.24
CA GLU A 118 -7.46 2.01 -15.86
C GLU A 118 -6.28 1.81 -14.89
N MET A 119 -5.46 0.76 -15.06
CA MET A 119 -4.29 0.50 -14.23
C MET A 119 -3.05 1.34 -14.62
N VAL A 120 -2.99 1.77 -15.88
CA VAL A 120 -1.89 2.49 -16.52
C VAL A 120 -2.14 4.00 -16.48
N ASN A 121 -3.39 4.46 -16.54
CA ASN A 121 -3.73 5.86 -16.31
C ASN A 121 -3.81 6.21 -14.81
N ASN A 122 -4.01 5.21 -13.93
CA ASN A 122 -3.73 5.31 -12.50
C ASN A 122 -2.33 4.77 -12.14
N ALA A 123 -1.43 4.60 -13.13
CA ALA A 123 -0.05 4.26 -12.81
C ALA A 123 0.48 5.35 -11.90
N LEU A 124 0.74 4.97 -10.66
CA LEU A 124 1.27 5.86 -9.64
C LEU A 124 2.52 6.50 -10.23
N THR A 125 2.51 7.82 -10.34
CA THR A 125 3.72 8.55 -10.72
C THR A 125 4.82 8.18 -9.71
N ILE A 126 6.11 8.31 -10.06
CA ILE A 126 7.20 8.06 -9.09
C ILE A 126 6.94 8.83 -7.79
N LYS A 127 6.40 10.05 -7.90
CA LYS A 127 5.90 10.84 -6.77
C LYS A 127 4.81 10.13 -5.96
N ASP A 128 3.78 9.57 -6.59
CA ASP A 128 2.69 8.91 -5.87
C ASP A 128 3.14 7.59 -5.24
N ILE A 129 4.07 6.87 -5.88
CA ILE A 129 4.73 5.69 -5.30
C ILE A 129 5.50 6.08 -4.04
N VAL A 130 6.34 7.12 -4.14
CA VAL A 130 7.14 7.61 -3.00
C VAL A 130 6.23 8.11 -1.89
N MET A 131 5.21 8.93 -2.20
CA MET A 131 4.30 9.49 -1.21
C MET A 131 3.40 8.43 -0.57
N ARG A 132 2.90 7.45 -1.32
CA ARG A 132 2.12 6.33 -0.75
C ARG A 132 2.98 5.43 0.12
N THR A 133 4.20 5.11 -0.32
CA THR A 133 5.14 4.30 0.47
C THR A 133 5.52 5.04 1.75
N LEU A 134 5.84 6.33 1.64
CA LEU A 134 6.16 7.18 2.77
C LEU A 134 5.00 7.23 3.76
N ASN A 135 3.79 7.58 3.31
CA ASN A 135 2.62 7.65 4.20
C ASN A 135 2.33 6.30 4.87
N LEU A 136 2.54 5.19 4.18
CA LEU A 136 2.40 3.85 4.75
C LEU A 136 3.47 3.56 5.80
N LEU A 137 4.75 3.87 5.55
CA LEU A 137 5.82 3.74 6.54
C LEU A 137 5.57 4.64 7.76
N LEU A 138 5.16 5.88 7.53
CA LEU A 138 4.83 6.85 8.57
C LEU A 138 3.65 6.41 9.42
N SER A 139 2.62 5.81 8.81
CA SER A 139 1.50 5.23 9.53
C SER A 139 1.95 4.14 10.49
N VAL A 140 2.84 3.25 10.06
CA VAL A 140 3.34 2.15 10.89
C VAL A 140 4.19 2.68 12.04
N VAL A 141 5.13 3.59 11.74
CA VAL A 141 6.00 4.17 12.77
C VAL A 141 5.19 4.99 13.77
N GLY A 142 4.15 5.71 13.33
CA GLY A 142 3.23 6.45 14.21
C GLY A 142 2.52 5.52 15.20
N ILE A 143 1.99 4.39 14.73
CA ILE A 143 1.34 3.40 15.59
C ILE A 143 2.34 2.82 16.59
N VAL A 144 3.53 2.42 16.13
CA VAL A 144 4.60 1.88 17.00
C VAL A 144 5.05 2.91 18.03
N ALA A 145 5.13 4.19 17.66
CA ALA A 145 5.50 5.27 18.56
C ALA A 145 4.47 5.46 19.69
N ILE A 146 3.17 5.43 19.37
CA ILE A 146 2.10 5.49 20.37
C ILE A 146 2.18 4.29 21.32
N ILE A 147 2.33 3.07 20.80
CA ILE A 147 2.47 1.86 21.63
C ILE A 147 3.69 1.96 22.55
N SER A 148 4.82 2.43 22.03
CA SER A 148 6.06 2.63 22.79
C SER A 148 5.88 3.67 23.90
N LEU A 149 5.17 4.77 23.61
CA LEU A 149 4.85 5.80 24.59
C LEU A 149 4.00 5.24 25.74
N VAL A 150 3.00 4.41 25.43
CA VAL A 150 2.15 3.75 26.44
C VAL A 150 2.97 2.79 27.30
N ILE A 151 3.85 1.98 26.69
CA ILE A 151 4.72 1.04 27.43
C ILE A 151 5.69 1.81 28.33
N GLY A 152 6.32 2.88 27.82
CA GLY A 152 7.23 3.71 28.61
C GLY A 152 6.53 4.43 29.76
N GLY A 153 5.30 4.93 29.52
CA GLY A 153 4.44 5.53 30.53
C GLY A 153 4.08 4.54 31.63
N ALA A 154 3.64 3.34 31.27
CA ALA A 154 3.35 2.28 32.24
C ALA A 154 4.60 1.90 33.07
N PHE A 155 5.76 1.77 32.43
CA PHE A 155 7.01 1.47 33.12
C PHE A 155 7.46 2.57 34.09
N TYR A 156 7.22 3.84 33.73
CA TYR A 156 7.56 4.97 34.58
C TYR A 156 6.61 5.09 35.78
N LEU A 157 5.30 4.95 35.55
CA LEU A 157 4.28 5.08 36.58
C LEU A 157 4.27 3.91 37.58
N THR A 158 4.64 2.72 37.14
CA THR A 158 4.70 1.50 37.99
C THR A 158 6.09 1.24 38.59
N ALA A 159 6.98 2.24 38.58
CA ALA A 159 8.32 2.08 39.11
C ALA A 159 8.35 1.94 40.65
N TYR A 160 7.32 2.37 41.39
CA TYR A 160 7.23 2.25 42.86
C TYR A 160 8.51 2.61 43.65
N GLY A 161 9.31 3.57 43.13
CA GLY A 161 10.58 4.00 43.74
C GLY A 161 11.84 3.27 43.24
N ASP A 162 11.72 2.28 42.35
CA ASP A 162 12.85 1.65 41.66
C ASP A 162 13.42 2.61 40.59
N GLU A 163 14.62 3.13 40.83
CA GLU A 163 15.29 4.07 39.94
C GLU A 163 15.57 3.48 38.55
N ASP A 164 15.88 2.17 38.46
CA ASP A 164 16.18 1.52 37.20
C ASP A 164 14.92 1.38 36.33
N ARG A 165 13.78 1.06 36.95
CA ARG A 165 12.49 1.05 36.25
C ARG A 165 12.06 2.44 35.81
N ALA A 166 12.21 3.43 36.68
CA ALA A 166 11.91 4.82 36.35
C ALA A 166 12.79 5.32 35.20
N LYS A 167 14.09 4.98 35.20
CA LYS A 167 15.03 5.33 34.14
C LYS A 167 14.71 4.64 32.82
N LYS A 168 14.35 3.35 32.85
CA LYS A 168 13.90 2.62 31.65
C LYS A 168 12.64 3.24 31.04
N GLY A 169 11.64 3.54 31.87
CA GLY A 169 10.41 4.21 31.42
C GLY A 169 10.70 5.56 30.76
N LYS A 170 11.53 6.40 31.41
CA LYS A 170 11.98 7.68 30.83
C LYS A 170 12.69 7.49 29.49
N THR A 171 13.64 6.56 29.39
CA THR A 171 14.35 6.31 28.12
C THR A 171 13.40 5.88 27.00
N ILE A 172 12.43 5.00 27.29
CA ILE A 172 11.44 4.58 26.29
C ILE A 172 10.59 5.78 25.83
N ILE A 173 10.13 6.61 26.77
CA ILE A 173 9.36 7.82 26.46
C ILE A 173 10.20 8.78 25.60
N THR A 174 11.42 9.11 26.02
CA THR A 174 12.29 10.03 25.28
C THR A 174 12.61 9.50 23.87
N ASN A 175 12.91 8.21 23.74
CA ASN A 175 13.18 7.59 22.44
C ASN A 175 11.94 7.59 21.53
N SER A 176 10.75 7.37 22.09
CA SER A 176 9.50 7.44 21.33
C SER A 176 9.20 8.86 20.84
N LEU A 177 9.43 9.89 21.67
CA LEU A 177 9.29 11.29 21.26
C LEU A 177 10.29 11.66 20.15
N ILE A 178 11.56 11.27 20.31
CA ILE A 178 12.58 11.51 19.28
C ILE A 178 12.17 10.84 17.96
N GLY A 179 11.65 9.61 18.01
CA GLY A 179 11.12 8.92 16.85
C GLY A 179 10.02 9.71 16.13
N ILE A 180 9.05 10.26 16.88
CA ILE A 180 7.97 11.08 16.32
C ILE A 180 8.54 12.36 15.68
N VAL A 181 9.47 13.03 16.35
CA VAL A 181 10.12 14.25 15.83
C VAL A 181 10.90 13.96 14.54
N VAL A 182 11.67 12.87 14.51
CA VAL A 182 12.41 12.44 13.32
C VAL A 182 11.47 12.12 12.17
N VAL A 183 10.34 11.46 12.45
CA VAL A 183 9.31 11.17 11.44
C VAL A 183 8.69 12.44 10.87
N MET A 184 8.36 13.41 11.73
CA MET A 184 7.83 14.71 11.29
C MET A 184 8.86 15.47 10.44
N ALA A 185 10.13 15.45 10.83
CA ALA A 185 11.22 16.05 10.04
C ALA A 185 11.39 15.37 8.68
N ALA A 186 11.33 14.03 8.64
CA ALA A 186 11.41 13.26 7.40
C ALA A 186 10.24 13.59 6.46
N LEU A 187 9.01 13.73 6.97
CA LEU A 187 7.85 14.13 6.16
C LEU A 187 8.06 15.51 5.53
N VAL A 188 8.58 16.47 6.30
CA VAL A 188 8.88 17.82 5.79
C VAL A 188 9.94 17.74 4.67
N ILE A 189 11.06 17.05 4.89
CA ILE A 189 12.12 16.95 3.88
C ILE A 189 11.61 16.30 2.59
N VAL A 190 10.89 15.18 2.70
CA VAL A 190 10.40 14.44 1.52
C VAL A 190 9.30 15.21 0.79
N SER A 191 8.40 15.89 1.52
CA SER A 191 7.37 16.72 0.90
C SER A 191 7.96 17.92 0.15
N GLN A 192 9.04 18.51 0.67
CA GLN A 192 9.79 19.58 -0.01
C GLN A 192 10.44 19.05 -1.29
N ILE A 193 11.16 17.93 -1.24
CA ILE A 193 11.73 17.29 -2.44
C ILE A 193 10.64 16.94 -3.46
N GLY A 194 9.52 16.38 -3.00
CA GLY A 194 8.39 16.05 -3.86
C GLY A 194 7.68 17.27 -4.45
N SER A 195 7.79 18.45 -3.83
CA SER A 195 7.30 19.72 -4.37
C SER A 195 8.28 20.32 -5.38
N LEU A 196 9.58 20.20 -5.13
CA LEU A 196 10.63 20.66 -6.04
C LEU A 196 10.69 19.83 -7.32
N LEU A 197 10.40 18.53 -7.24
CA LEU A 197 10.27 17.65 -8.41
C LEU A 197 8.96 17.88 -9.19
N LYS A 198 8.04 18.72 -8.70
CA LYS A 198 6.85 19.20 -9.43
C LYS A 198 7.11 20.50 -10.21
N VAL A 199 8.37 20.89 -10.41
CA VAL A 199 8.70 21.97 -11.33
C VAL A 199 8.60 21.43 -12.77
N GLN A 200 7.49 21.80 -13.41
CA GLN A 200 6.97 21.41 -14.74
C GLN A 200 6.15 20.11 -14.80
#